data_AF-A0A2J6IFE5-F1
#
_entry.id   AF-A0A2J6IFE5-F1
#
_cell.length_a   1.000
_cell.length_b   1.000
_cell.length_c   1.000
_cell.angle_alpha   90.00
_cell.angle_beta   90.00
_cell.angle_gamma   90.00
#
_symmetry.space_group_name_H-M   'P 1'
#
loop_
_entity.id
_entity.type
_entity.pdbx_description
1 polymer ?
#
loop_
_entity_poly.entity_id
_entity_poly.type
_entity_poly.pdbx_seq_one_letter_code
_entity_poly.pdbx_strand_id
1 'polypeptide(L)'
;MNIKIKTLVLLVLLLAGSQVFAQNQANVQKLNELSQQFDVKWNDAQQRVVKFAQENNLDIRHETEDGRVMEMVDVRDGQPVYFITDNRGADATTRVDQLWPGGSLNLDYSGDGYSQLGEWDAGHVRKSHQEFMDGSTSRATPQDGNYATHFHATHVAGTMIAAGVNPEAKGALYGGNLKYWQWSADDSEMASAAANGLEISNHSYGFLAGWNYDNGSWSWYGNNAISSDEDYKFGFYNSDARGWDQIAYNAPNYLIVKSAGNDRGEGPSDAGNGKAEKDGGDDGYDCISTRGVAKNILTVGAVYEVEVYEGPQSVVMSDFSCWGPADDGRIKPDICGKGVDVFSTLDGSNTDYGASQGTSMSAPNVSGSMAMLQYHYQQT
;
A
#
# COMPACT_ATOMS: atom_id res chain seq x y z
N MET A 1 -16.86 -75.85 22.08
CA MET A 1 -15.45 -75.45 22.31
C MET A 1 -15.08 -74.47 21.20
N ASN A 2 -14.94 -73.20 21.57
CA ASN A 2 -14.03 -72.17 21.01
C ASN A 2 -14.15 -71.62 19.57
N ILE A 3 -14.31 -70.27 19.57
CA ILE A 3 -13.83 -69.25 18.60
C ILE A 3 -14.81 -69.02 17.43
N LYS A 4 -15.68 -68.00 17.36
CA LYS A 4 -15.64 -66.56 17.75
C LYS A 4 -14.32 -65.88 17.38
N ILE A 5 -14.37 -64.84 16.53
CA ILE A 5 -13.27 -63.90 16.17
C ILE A 5 -12.46 -64.28 14.89
N LYS A 6 -13.11 -64.49 13.74
CA LYS A 6 -12.37 -64.40 12.45
C LYS A 6 -13.06 -63.59 11.34
N THR A 7 -14.39 -63.52 11.31
CA THR A 7 -15.07 -62.84 10.19
C THR A 7 -15.33 -61.34 10.43
N LEU A 8 -15.22 -60.85 11.67
CA LEU A 8 -15.35 -59.41 11.97
C LEU A 8 -14.08 -58.60 11.68
N VAL A 9 -12.97 -59.27 11.32
CA VAL A 9 -11.71 -58.60 10.93
C VAL A 9 -11.70 -58.24 9.45
N LEU A 10 -12.55 -58.87 8.62
CA LEU A 10 -12.54 -58.63 7.17
C LEU A 10 -13.29 -57.36 6.75
N LEU A 11 -14.18 -56.81 7.59
CA LEU A 11 -14.93 -55.59 7.27
C LEU A 11 -14.26 -54.29 7.75
N VAL A 12 -13.28 -54.37 8.66
CA VAL A 12 -12.50 -53.20 9.12
C VAL A 12 -11.29 -52.93 8.21
N LEU A 13 -10.86 -53.92 7.42
CA LEU A 13 -9.73 -53.78 6.48
C LEU A 13 -10.10 -53.20 5.11
N LEU A 14 -11.39 -52.99 4.81
CA LEU A 14 -11.85 -52.41 3.54
C LEU A 14 -12.17 -50.91 3.61
N LEU A 15 -12.00 -50.27 4.78
CA LEU A 15 -12.22 -48.83 4.99
C LEU A 15 -10.92 -48.04 5.27
N ALA A 16 -9.75 -48.67 5.18
CA ALA A 16 -8.46 -48.01 5.32
C ALA A 16 -7.73 -48.05 3.97
N GLY A 17 -7.99 -47.07 3.09
CA GLY A 17 -7.25 -47.03 1.83
C GLY A 17 -7.67 -46.04 0.75
N SER A 18 -8.59 -45.11 0.99
CA SER A 18 -8.75 -43.93 0.12
C SER A 18 -7.94 -42.77 0.70
N GLN A 19 -6.61 -42.91 0.66
CA GLN A 19 -5.74 -41.74 0.71
C GLN A 19 -5.92 -41.03 -0.64
N VAL A 20 -6.77 -40.02 -0.65
CA VAL A 20 -6.70 -38.95 -1.65
C VAL A 20 -5.32 -38.33 -1.44
N PHE A 21 -4.35 -38.68 -2.28
CA PHE A 21 -3.10 -37.95 -2.32
C PHE A 21 -3.41 -36.58 -2.93
N ALA A 22 -3.76 -35.61 -2.09
CA ALA A 22 -3.44 -34.23 -2.37
C ALA A 22 -1.93 -34.16 -2.67
N GLN A 23 -1.53 -33.40 -3.69
CA GLN A 23 -0.12 -33.17 -4.03
C GLN A 23 0.58 -32.49 -2.84
N ASN A 24 1.06 -33.30 -1.89
CA ASN A 24 1.69 -32.84 -0.65
C ASN A 24 3.17 -32.50 -0.82
N GLN A 25 3.68 -32.41 -2.05
CA GLN A 25 5.03 -31.94 -2.32
C GLN A 25 5.10 -31.28 -3.70
N ALA A 26 5.67 -30.08 -3.74
CA ALA A 26 5.98 -29.39 -4.98
C ALA A 26 6.89 -30.27 -5.85
N ASN A 27 6.53 -30.47 -7.11
CA ASN A 27 7.38 -31.18 -8.06
C ASN A 27 8.52 -30.26 -8.49
N VAL A 28 9.49 -30.07 -7.58
CA VAL A 28 10.60 -29.12 -7.72
C VAL A 28 11.36 -29.34 -9.03
N GLN A 29 11.55 -30.60 -9.44
CA GLN A 29 12.19 -30.91 -10.72
C GLN A 29 11.38 -30.36 -11.90
N LYS A 30 10.06 -30.59 -11.92
CA LYS A 30 9.20 -30.06 -12.98
C LYS A 30 9.14 -28.53 -12.96
N LEU A 31 9.15 -27.91 -11.78
CA LEU A 31 9.17 -26.46 -11.63
C LEU A 31 10.48 -25.86 -12.17
N ASN A 32 11.62 -26.51 -11.93
CA ASN A 32 12.91 -26.08 -12.50
C ASN A 32 12.94 -26.24 -14.03
N GLU A 33 12.37 -27.32 -14.57
CA GLU A 33 12.22 -27.48 -16.02
C GLU A 33 11.31 -26.41 -16.64
N LEU A 34 10.20 -26.08 -15.98
CA LEU A 34 9.28 -25.03 -16.43
C LEU A 34 9.92 -23.64 -16.36
N SER A 35 10.68 -23.35 -15.30
CA SER A 35 11.45 -22.11 -15.17
C SER A 35 12.41 -21.94 -16.34
N GLN A 36 13.22 -22.95 -16.66
CA GLN A 36 14.13 -22.89 -17.82
C GLN A 36 13.38 -22.73 -19.15
N GLN A 37 12.24 -23.38 -19.31
CA GLN A 37 11.40 -23.23 -20.51
C GLN A 37 10.81 -21.82 -20.65
N PHE A 38 10.38 -21.21 -19.53
CA PHE A 38 9.84 -19.86 -19.53
C PHE A 38 10.93 -18.81 -19.75
N ASP A 39 12.14 -19.00 -19.21
CA ASP A 39 13.27 -18.11 -19.45
C ASP A 39 13.66 -18.09 -20.94
N VAL A 40 13.71 -19.24 -21.60
CA VAL A 40 13.98 -19.32 -23.05
C VAL A 40 12.88 -18.61 -23.83
N LYS A 41 11.60 -18.88 -23.50
CA LYS A 41 10.45 -18.26 -24.17
C LYS A 41 10.44 -16.73 -23.99
N TRP A 42 10.80 -16.25 -22.80
CA TRP A 42 10.92 -14.83 -22.50
C TRP A 42 12.02 -14.18 -23.32
N ASN A 43 13.22 -14.76 -23.34
CA ASN A 43 14.35 -14.24 -24.13
C ASN A 43 14.03 -14.17 -25.64
N ASP A 44 13.35 -15.17 -26.17
CA ASP A 44 12.89 -15.17 -27.57
C ASP A 44 11.86 -14.06 -27.83
N ALA A 45 10.97 -13.78 -26.87
CA ALA A 45 10.01 -12.68 -26.96
C ALA A 45 10.70 -11.31 -26.92
N GLN A 46 11.67 -11.12 -26.04
CA GLN A 46 12.42 -9.87 -25.93
C GLN A 46 13.20 -9.54 -27.21
N GLN A 47 13.77 -10.56 -27.89
CA GLN A 47 14.38 -10.35 -29.20
C GLN A 47 13.36 -9.88 -30.26
N ARG A 48 12.13 -10.39 -30.22
CA ARG A 48 11.06 -9.93 -31.12
C ARG A 48 10.63 -8.50 -30.81
N VAL A 49 10.48 -8.15 -29.53
CA VAL A 49 10.12 -6.81 -29.04
C VAL A 49 11.14 -5.78 -29.50
N VAL A 50 12.43 -5.99 -29.21
CA VAL A 50 13.50 -5.05 -29.58
C VAL A 50 13.53 -4.81 -31.08
N LYS A 51 13.42 -5.89 -31.86
CA LYS A 51 13.40 -5.80 -33.33
C LYS A 51 12.19 -4.99 -33.82
N PHE A 52 10.98 -5.30 -33.34
CA PHE A 52 9.76 -4.64 -33.76
C PHE A 52 9.72 -3.16 -33.35
N ALA A 53 10.18 -2.84 -32.14
CA ALA A 53 10.29 -1.48 -31.63
C ALA A 53 11.24 -0.63 -32.48
N GLN A 54 12.40 -1.18 -32.87
CA GLN A 54 13.36 -0.52 -33.77
C GLN A 54 12.80 -0.32 -35.18
N GLU A 55 12.14 -1.34 -35.75
CA GLU A 55 11.57 -1.28 -37.11
C GLU A 55 10.41 -0.29 -37.23
N ASN A 56 9.66 -0.07 -36.14
CA ASN A 56 8.46 0.78 -36.13
C ASN A 56 8.63 2.09 -35.36
N ASN A 57 9.81 2.37 -34.81
CA ASN A 57 10.12 3.55 -33.99
C ASN A 57 9.10 3.74 -32.83
N LEU A 58 8.89 2.66 -32.07
CA LEU A 58 8.01 2.63 -30.90
C LEU A 58 8.83 2.47 -29.62
N ASP A 59 8.40 3.11 -28.55
CA ASP A 59 8.97 2.88 -27.23
C ASP A 59 8.57 1.49 -26.71
N ILE A 60 9.55 0.74 -26.21
CA ILE A 60 9.31 -0.58 -25.61
C ILE A 60 8.51 -0.43 -24.33
N ARG A 61 8.74 0.63 -23.57
CA ARG A 61 8.03 0.95 -22.32
C ARG A 61 7.73 2.44 -22.32
N HIS A 62 6.47 2.81 -22.09
CA HIS A 62 6.06 4.20 -21.98
C HIS A 62 4.92 4.35 -20.98
N GLU A 63 4.79 5.57 -20.46
CA GLU A 63 3.64 5.98 -19.66
C GLU A 63 2.58 6.55 -20.61
N THR A 64 1.34 6.08 -20.49
CA THR A 64 0.21 6.59 -21.28
C THR A 64 -0.21 7.98 -20.78
N GLU A 65 -0.99 8.71 -21.57
CA GLU A 65 -1.49 10.04 -21.19
C GLU A 65 -2.35 10.03 -19.91
N ASP A 66 -2.86 8.86 -19.51
CA ASP A 66 -3.61 8.63 -18.25
C ASP A 66 -2.76 8.02 -17.12
N GLY A 67 -1.42 8.00 -17.26
CA GLY A 67 -0.49 7.61 -16.20
C GLY A 67 -0.30 6.10 -15.99
N ARG A 68 -0.75 5.26 -16.95
CA ARG A 68 -0.53 3.80 -16.90
C ARG A 68 0.80 3.45 -17.54
N VAL A 69 1.50 2.46 -17.01
CA VAL A 69 2.73 1.97 -17.64
C VAL A 69 2.36 0.88 -18.63
N MET A 70 2.69 1.11 -19.89
CA MET A 70 2.50 0.17 -20.98
C MET A 70 3.86 -0.33 -21.49
N GLU A 71 4.09 -1.63 -21.40
CA GLU A 71 5.34 -2.28 -21.83
C GLU A 71 5.06 -3.35 -22.88
N MET A 72 5.75 -3.28 -24.01
CA MET A 72 5.70 -4.29 -25.05
C MET A 72 6.51 -5.51 -24.60
N VAL A 73 5.83 -6.65 -24.46
CA VAL A 73 6.42 -7.87 -23.88
C VAL A 73 6.54 -9.03 -24.87
N ASP A 74 5.87 -8.93 -26.02
CA ASP A 74 6.02 -9.90 -27.11
C ASP A 74 5.56 -9.29 -28.44
N VAL A 75 5.83 -9.99 -29.55
CA VAL A 75 5.23 -9.73 -30.86
C VAL A 75 4.75 -11.07 -31.42
N ARG A 76 3.45 -11.19 -31.68
CA ARG A 76 2.81 -12.41 -32.15
C ARG A 76 2.03 -12.12 -33.42
N ASP A 77 2.23 -12.93 -34.45
CA ASP A 77 1.56 -12.77 -35.75
C ASP A 77 1.69 -11.35 -36.34
N GLY A 78 2.84 -10.70 -36.09
CA GLY A 78 3.14 -9.34 -36.56
C GLY A 78 2.47 -8.22 -35.75
N GLN A 79 1.84 -8.53 -34.61
CA GLN A 79 1.20 -7.55 -33.73
C GLN A 79 1.95 -7.47 -32.38
N PRO A 80 2.18 -6.25 -31.84
CA PRO A 80 2.77 -6.09 -30.52
C PRO A 80 1.79 -6.52 -29.44
N VAL A 81 2.30 -7.20 -28.42
CA VAL A 81 1.58 -7.60 -27.22
C VAL A 81 2.13 -6.79 -26.06
N TYR A 82 1.25 -6.13 -25.34
CA TYR A 82 1.63 -5.25 -24.22
C TYR A 82 1.13 -5.81 -22.89
N PHE A 83 1.92 -5.57 -21.85
CA PHE A 83 1.38 -5.37 -20.52
C PHE A 83 0.96 -3.91 -20.38
N ILE A 84 -0.13 -3.70 -19.64
CA ILE A 84 -0.58 -2.38 -19.20
C ILE A 84 -0.99 -2.52 -17.73
N THR A 85 -0.69 -1.52 -16.91
CA THR A 85 -1.12 -1.53 -15.51
C THR A 85 -2.65 -1.39 -15.41
N ASP A 86 -3.31 -2.37 -14.76
CA ASP A 86 -4.70 -2.30 -14.29
C ASP A 86 -4.69 -1.75 -12.84
N ASN A 87 -5.69 -0.97 -12.39
CA ASN A 87 -5.57 -0.19 -11.14
C ASN A 87 -6.59 -0.48 -10.02
N ARG A 88 -7.30 -1.60 -10.09
CA ARG A 88 -7.79 -2.30 -8.88
C ARG A 88 -6.67 -2.95 -8.06
N GLY A 89 -5.42 -2.77 -8.48
CA GLY A 89 -4.24 -3.38 -7.87
C GLY A 89 -4.08 -3.15 -6.38
N ALA A 90 -4.48 -1.99 -5.85
CA ALA A 90 -4.34 -1.71 -4.42
C ALA A 90 -5.26 -2.61 -3.59
N ASP A 91 -6.52 -2.70 -3.97
CA ASP A 91 -7.51 -3.55 -3.31
C ASP A 91 -7.26 -5.04 -3.52
N ALA A 92 -6.76 -5.40 -4.70
CA ALA A 92 -6.30 -6.75 -4.97
C ALA A 92 -5.11 -7.09 -4.04
N THR A 93 -4.13 -6.20 -3.91
CA THR A 93 -2.93 -6.42 -3.08
C THR A 93 -3.30 -6.65 -1.60
N THR A 94 -4.23 -5.87 -1.05
CA THR A 94 -4.72 -6.05 0.33
C THR A 94 -5.82 -7.10 0.47
N ARG A 95 -6.37 -7.58 -0.65
CA ARG A 95 -7.52 -8.51 -0.74
C ARG A 95 -8.80 -7.94 -0.14
N VAL A 96 -8.90 -6.63 0.06
CA VAL A 96 -10.12 -6.00 0.58
C VAL A 96 -11.30 -6.24 -0.36
N ASP A 97 -11.03 -6.42 -1.65
CA ASP A 97 -12.06 -6.73 -2.62
C ASP A 97 -12.74 -8.08 -2.46
N GLN A 98 -12.13 -9.01 -1.72
CA GLN A 98 -12.74 -10.29 -1.41
C GLN A 98 -13.92 -10.15 -0.42
N LEU A 99 -14.01 -9.01 0.29
CA LEU A 99 -15.12 -8.68 1.18
C LEU A 99 -16.29 -8.03 0.43
N TRP A 100 -16.06 -7.51 -0.77
CA TRP A 100 -17.06 -6.79 -1.57
C TRP A 100 -18.13 -7.72 -2.17
N PRO A 101 -19.24 -7.15 -2.68
CA PRO A 101 -20.23 -7.89 -3.45
C PRO A 101 -19.61 -8.67 -4.60
N GLY A 102 -19.84 -9.99 -4.60
CA GLY A 102 -19.26 -10.91 -5.58
C GLY A 102 -17.80 -11.33 -5.29
N GLY A 103 -17.22 -10.88 -4.18
CA GLY A 103 -15.93 -11.35 -3.69
C GLY A 103 -16.00 -12.78 -3.13
N SER A 104 -14.85 -13.45 -3.02
CA SER A 104 -14.79 -14.87 -2.65
C SER A 104 -15.30 -15.19 -1.24
N LEU A 105 -15.38 -14.20 -0.35
CA LEU A 105 -15.89 -14.39 1.01
C LEU A 105 -17.43 -14.33 1.09
N ASN A 106 -18.12 -13.88 0.03
CA ASN A 106 -19.59 -13.73 -0.03
C ASN A 106 -20.17 -12.93 1.16
N LEU A 107 -19.43 -11.92 1.63
CA LEU A 107 -19.87 -11.01 2.69
C LEU A 107 -20.71 -9.86 2.14
N ASP A 108 -20.49 -9.51 0.87
CA ASP A 108 -21.17 -8.44 0.14
C ASP A 108 -21.09 -7.06 0.83
N TYR A 109 -19.94 -6.74 1.43
CA TYR A 109 -19.73 -5.49 2.16
C TYR A 109 -19.21 -4.35 1.28
N SER A 110 -19.83 -3.19 1.42
CA SER A 110 -19.34 -1.93 0.87
C SER A 110 -18.74 -1.00 1.94
N GLY A 111 -19.03 -1.26 3.21
CA GLY A 111 -18.80 -0.30 4.30
C GLY A 111 -19.87 0.78 4.41
N ASP A 112 -21.04 0.58 3.78
CA ASP A 112 -22.16 1.53 3.84
C ASP A 112 -22.52 1.88 5.29
N GLY A 113 -22.67 3.19 5.55
CA GLY A 113 -22.92 3.74 6.88
C GLY A 113 -21.71 3.81 7.83
N TYR A 114 -20.57 3.19 7.51
CA TYR A 114 -19.35 3.35 8.30
C TYR A 114 -18.84 4.79 8.22
N SER A 115 -18.54 5.42 9.35
CA SER A 115 -18.18 6.85 9.42
C SER A 115 -17.06 7.17 10.43
N GLN A 116 -16.35 6.13 10.89
CA GLN A 116 -15.27 6.25 11.86
C GLN A 116 -13.88 6.11 11.21
N LEU A 117 -13.78 6.57 9.97
CA LEU A 117 -12.55 6.67 9.19
C LEU A 117 -12.14 8.14 9.04
N GLY A 118 -10.88 8.43 9.32
CA GLY A 118 -10.31 9.78 9.30
C GLY A 118 -9.07 9.93 8.42
N GLU A 119 -8.79 11.15 7.97
CA GLU A 119 -7.57 11.51 7.24
C GLU A 119 -7.04 12.89 7.69
N TRP A 120 -5.73 12.99 7.91
CA TRP A 120 -5.02 14.26 8.01
C TRP A 120 -4.04 14.39 6.85
N ASP A 121 -4.02 15.55 6.20
CA ASP A 121 -3.17 15.79 5.03
C ASP A 121 -2.82 17.28 4.82
N ALA A 122 -2.09 17.59 3.75
CA ALA A 122 -1.57 18.93 3.46
C ALA A 122 -2.65 20.00 3.22
N GLY A 123 -3.85 19.58 2.83
CA GLY A 123 -5.00 20.44 2.57
C GLY A 123 -6.31 19.67 2.66
N HIS A 124 -7.38 20.28 2.16
CA HIS A 124 -8.70 19.65 2.17
C HIS A 124 -8.92 18.71 1.00
N VAL A 125 -9.75 17.69 1.23
CA VAL A 125 -10.25 16.83 0.16
C VAL A 125 -11.16 17.65 -0.74
N ARG A 126 -11.06 17.44 -2.06
CA ARG A 126 -12.04 17.96 -3.03
C ARG A 126 -13.36 17.21 -2.91
N LYS A 127 -14.11 17.46 -1.84
CA LYS A 127 -15.32 16.72 -1.49
C LYS A 127 -16.43 16.72 -2.56
N SER A 128 -16.37 17.64 -3.53
CA SER A 128 -17.29 17.68 -4.68
C SER A 128 -16.90 16.75 -5.83
N HIS A 129 -15.78 16.04 -5.72
CA HIS A 129 -15.37 15.02 -6.69
C HIS A 129 -16.44 13.94 -6.78
N GLN A 130 -16.77 13.49 -8.00
CA GLN A 130 -17.90 12.59 -8.26
C GLN A 130 -17.84 11.29 -7.45
N GLU A 131 -16.62 10.80 -7.18
CA GLU A 131 -16.39 9.61 -6.36
C GLU A 131 -16.90 9.74 -4.93
N PHE A 132 -16.98 10.95 -4.38
CA PHE A 132 -17.42 11.20 -3.00
C PHE A 132 -18.88 11.59 -2.91
N MET A 133 -19.57 11.80 -4.04
CA MET A 133 -20.93 12.29 -4.04
C MET A 133 -21.95 11.15 -3.93
N ASP A 134 -22.81 11.22 -2.93
CA ASP A 134 -24.07 10.50 -2.87
C ASP A 134 -25.22 11.48 -3.16
N GLY A 135 -25.68 11.48 -4.41
CA GLY A 135 -26.57 12.51 -4.93
C GLY A 135 -25.95 13.90 -4.83
N SER A 136 -26.50 14.76 -3.97
CA SER A 136 -26.02 16.12 -3.73
C SER A 136 -25.15 16.27 -2.48
N THR A 137 -24.96 15.19 -1.71
CA THR A 137 -24.22 15.21 -0.44
C THR A 137 -22.87 14.53 -0.63
N SER A 138 -21.80 15.07 -0.04
CA SER A 138 -20.51 14.41 -0.05
C SER A 138 -20.37 13.45 1.15
N ARG A 139 -19.78 12.28 0.91
CA ARG A 139 -19.35 11.31 1.93
C ARG A 139 -18.02 11.73 2.59
N ALA A 140 -17.31 12.71 2.04
CA ALA A 140 -16.13 13.32 2.64
C ALA A 140 -16.52 14.62 3.37
N THR A 141 -16.28 14.69 4.69
CA THR A 141 -16.70 15.82 5.53
C THR A 141 -15.52 16.47 6.25
N PRO A 142 -15.26 17.78 6.05
CA PRO A 142 -14.20 18.50 6.76
C PRO A 142 -14.55 18.62 8.25
N GLN A 143 -13.54 18.52 9.12
CA GLN A 143 -13.71 18.58 10.57
C GLN A 143 -13.00 19.78 11.23
N ASP A 144 -12.27 20.56 10.44
CA ASP A 144 -11.55 21.77 10.84
C ASP A 144 -11.93 22.97 9.94
N GLY A 145 -11.08 23.99 9.89
CA GLY A 145 -11.33 25.27 9.21
C GLY A 145 -11.62 25.16 7.70
N ASN A 146 -11.57 26.28 6.98
CA ASN A 146 -11.75 26.27 5.53
C ASN A 146 -10.39 26.40 4.85
N TYR A 147 -9.86 25.27 4.36
CA TYR A 147 -8.56 25.21 3.69
C TYR A 147 -8.74 24.94 2.19
N ALA A 148 -7.74 25.32 1.40
CA ALA A 148 -7.72 25.00 -0.02
C ALA A 148 -7.67 23.47 -0.21
N THR A 149 -8.22 23.00 -1.33
CA THR A 149 -8.04 21.59 -1.69
C THR A 149 -6.58 21.31 -2.02
N HIS A 150 -6.18 20.06 -1.84
CA HIS A 150 -4.87 19.59 -2.24
C HIS A 150 -4.99 18.26 -2.98
N PHE A 151 -4.21 18.10 -4.06
CA PHE A 151 -4.23 16.89 -4.87
C PHE A 151 -3.89 15.64 -4.04
N HIS A 152 -2.89 15.75 -3.15
CA HIS A 152 -2.46 14.63 -2.29
C HIS A 152 -3.59 14.17 -1.36
N ALA A 153 -4.22 15.08 -0.61
CA ALA A 153 -5.37 14.78 0.25
C ALA A 153 -6.54 14.14 -0.55
N THR A 154 -6.80 14.67 -1.74
CA THR A 154 -7.86 14.12 -2.60
C THR A 154 -7.52 12.72 -3.09
N HIS A 155 -6.26 12.44 -3.41
CA HIS A 155 -5.78 11.12 -3.85
C HIS A 155 -5.84 10.08 -2.73
N VAL A 156 -5.41 10.47 -1.53
CA VAL A 156 -5.52 9.66 -0.30
C VAL A 156 -6.98 9.32 0.00
N ALA A 157 -7.87 10.32 0.03
CA ALA A 157 -9.31 10.13 0.24
C ALA A 157 -9.96 9.19 -0.79
N GLY A 158 -9.60 9.33 -2.07
CA GLY A 158 -10.09 8.47 -3.14
C GLY A 158 -9.72 7.01 -2.90
N THR A 159 -8.47 6.74 -2.54
CA THR A 159 -7.96 5.39 -2.26
C THR A 159 -8.71 4.75 -1.08
N MET A 160 -9.21 5.56 -0.13
CA MET A 160 -9.95 5.09 1.04
C MET A 160 -11.43 4.84 0.73
N ILE A 161 -12.14 5.79 0.11
CA ILE A 161 -13.61 5.80 0.06
C ILE A 161 -14.24 6.08 -1.31
N ALA A 162 -13.49 6.18 -2.41
CA ALA A 162 -14.10 6.44 -3.72
C ALA A 162 -15.16 5.39 -4.07
N ALA A 163 -16.34 5.83 -4.57
CA ALA A 163 -17.48 4.96 -4.84
C ALA A 163 -17.20 3.93 -5.95
N GLY A 164 -16.21 4.20 -6.80
CA GLY A 164 -15.94 3.46 -8.01
C GLY A 164 -16.86 3.89 -9.16
N VAL A 165 -17.17 5.19 -9.27
CA VAL A 165 -17.79 5.78 -10.48
C VAL A 165 -16.87 5.51 -11.67
N ASN A 166 -15.57 5.74 -11.48
CA ASN A 166 -14.52 5.08 -12.23
C ASN A 166 -14.15 3.77 -11.50
N PRO A 167 -14.40 2.59 -12.10
CA PRO A 167 -14.10 1.30 -11.46
C PRO A 167 -12.64 1.14 -11.02
N GLU A 168 -11.70 1.79 -11.71
CA GLU A 168 -10.26 1.72 -11.42
C GLU A 168 -9.82 2.56 -10.23
N ALA A 169 -10.65 3.52 -9.80
CA ALA A 169 -10.35 4.38 -8.65
C ALA A 169 -11.15 3.98 -7.41
N LYS A 170 -11.86 2.85 -7.44
CA LYS A 170 -12.72 2.42 -6.33
C LYS A 170 -11.89 2.28 -5.05
N GLY A 171 -12.35 2.91 -3.97
CA GLY A 171 -11.66 2.87 -2.68
C GLY A 171 -11.94 1.59 -1.91
N ALA A 172 -11.04 1.25 -0.98
CA ALA A 172 -11.15 0.04 -0.15
C ALA A 172 -12.48 -0.05 0.62
N LEU A 173 -12.96 1.09 1.15
CA LEU A 173 -14.24 1.26 1.85
C LEU A 173 -15.21 2.08 0.97
N TYR A 174 -15.49 1.62 -0.26
CA TYR A 174 -16.17 2.39 -1.30
C TYR A 174 -17.60 2.88 -0.95
N GLY A 175 -18.28 2.27 0.02
CA GLY A 175 -19.56 2.72 0.56
C GLY A 175 -19.47 3.59 1.82
N GLY A 176 -18.28 3.75 2.40
CA GLY A 176 -18.09 4.42 3.69
C GLY A 176 -18.03 5.95 3.62
N ASN A 177 -17.85 6.58 4.77
CA ASN A 177 -17.70 8.03 4.92
C ASN A 177 -16.32 8.36 5.49
N LEU A 178 -15.79 9.51 5.09
CA LEU A 178 -14.49 10.01 5.50
C LEU A 178 -14.64 11.34 6.23
N LYS A 179 -14.02 11.43 7.40
CA LYS A 179 -13.75 12.69 8.10
C LYS A 179 -12.34 13.15 7.72
N TYR A 180 -12.15 14.41 7.39
CA TYR A 180 -10.81 14.90 7.02
C TYR A 180 -10.46 16.23 7.68
N TRP A 181 -9.15 16.42 7.88
CA TRP A 181 -8.52 17.57 8.53
C TRP A 181 -7.28 18.00 7.75
N GLN A 182 -6.86 19.24 7.96
CA GLN A 182 -5.54 19.72 7.56
C GLN A 182 -4.51 19.40 8.67
N TRP A 183 -3.28 19.03 8.29
CA TRP A 183 -2.26 18.48 9.20
C TRP A 183 -1.73 19.39 10.34
N SER A 184 -2.14 20.66 10.44
CA SER A 184 -1.44 21.68 11.23
C SER A 184 -1.58 21.55 12.75
N ALA A 185 -2.61 20.84 13.22
CA ALA A 185 -2.87 20.60 14.65
C ALA A 185 -3.11 19.11 14.97
N ASP A 186 -2.50 18.24 14.15
CA ASP A 186 -2.81 16.82 14.08
C ASP A 186 -2.85 16.11 15.43
N ASP A 187 -1.84 16.23 16.30
CA ASP A 187 -1.82 15.53 17.59
C ASP A 187 -3.04 15.86 18.46
N SER A 188 -3.45 17.13 18.49
CA SER A 188 -4.58 17.59 19.31
C SER A 188 -5.93 17.19 18.71
N GLU A 189 -6.05 17.28 17.38
CA GLU A 189 -7.25 16.91 16.64
C GLU A 189 -7.45 15.40 16.65
N MET A 190 -6.38 14.64 16.49
CA MET A 190 -6.34 13.19 16.54
C MET A 190 -6.81 12.68 17.91
N ALA A 191 -6.28 13.24 19.00
CA ALA A 191 -6.73 12.93 20.35
C ALA A 191 -8.23 13.24 20.55
N SER A 192 -8.69 14.39 20.05
CA SER A 192 -10.10 14.79 20.11
C SER A 192 -11.00 13.88 19.28
N ALA A 193 -10.60 13.54 18.06
CA ALA A 193 -11.35 12.69 17.15
C ALA A 193 -11.50 11.27 17.73
N ALA A 194 -10.41 10.71 18.27
CA ALA A 194 -10.43 9.42 18.97
C ALA A 194 -11.36 9.45 20.20
N ALA A 195 -11.31 10.53 21.00
CA ALA A 195 -12.22 10.71 22.13
C ALA A 195 -13.71 10.82 21.71
N ASN A 196 -13.97 11.27 20.48
CA ASN A 196 -15.29 11.34 19.87
C ASN A 196 -15.64 10.08 19.03
N GLY A 197 -14.87 9.00 19.18
CA GLY A 197 -15.20 7.68 18.61
C GLY A 197 -14.66 7.43 17.20
N LEU A 198 -13.68 8.20 16.72
CA LEU A 198 -12.93 7.80 15.52
C LEU A 198 -12.20 6.48 15.78
N GLU A 199 -12.31 5.52 14.87
CA GLU A 199 -11.77 4.17 15.04
C GLU A 199 -10.48 3.98 14.24
N ILE A 200 -10.35 4.60 13.06
CA ILE A 200 -9.18 4.47 12.19
C ILE A 200 -8.85 5.82 11.57
N SER A 201 -7.56 6.16 11.49
CA SER A 201 -7.09 7.31 10.72
C SER A 201 -5.90 7.00 9.82
N ASN A 202 -5.82 7.71 8.71
CA ASN A 202 -4.65 7.73 7.83
C ASN A 202 -3.83 9.00 8.02
N HIS A 203 -2.50 8.85 8.07
CA HIS A 203 -1.53 9.94 8.13
C HIS A 203 -0.41 9.72 7.10
N SER A 204 -0.56 10.30 5.91
CA SER A 204 0.35 10.13 4.78
C SER A 204 1.39 11.27 4.67
N TYR A 205 1.91 11.74 5.80
CA TYR A 205 2.87 12.86 5.87
C TYR A 205 3.90 12.62 6.98
N GLY A 206 4.98 13.39 7.00
CA GLY A 206 6.05 13.26 7.99
C GLY A 206 6.88 14.53 8.12
N PHE A 207 7.77 14.55 9.11
CA PHE A 207 8.81 15.56 9.19
C PHE A 207 9.90 15.25 8.17
N LEU A 208 10.47 16.29 7.57
CA LEU A 208 11.69 16.13 6.78
C LEU A 208 12.81 15.56 7.65
N ALA A 209 13.47 14.54 7.14
CA ALA A 209 14.68 13.95 7.68
C ALA A 209 15.64 13.70 6.51
N GLY A 210 16.94 13.73 6.78
CA GLY A 210 17.94 13.40 5.79
C GLY A 210 18.02 14.37 4.61
N TRP A 211 18.19 13.83 3.41
CA TRP A 211 18.24 14.53 2.15
C TRP A 211 16.84 14.72 1.55
N ASN A 212 16.57 15.93 1.08
CA ASN A 212 15.35 16.21 0.32
C ASN A 212 15.71 16.92 -0.99
N TYR A 213 15.21 16.39 -2.10
CA TYR A 213 15.30 17.04 -3.41
C TYR A 213 14.08 17.92 -3.64
N ASP A 214 14.30 19.23 -3.73
CA ASP A 214 13.24 20.18 -4.06
C ASP A 214 13.78 21.26 -5.01
N ASN A 215 12.92 21.73 -5.93
CA ASN A 215 13.24 22.80 -6.88
C ASN A 215 14.58 22.62 -7.61
N GLY A 216 14.89 21.38 -7.99
CA GLY A 216 16.09 21.05 -8.74
C GLY A 216 17.37 20.88 -7.91
N SER A 217 17.27 20.96 -6.58
CA SER A 217 18.44 20.94 -5.67
C SER A 217 18.24 20.03 -4.48
N TRP A 218 19.32 19.36 -4.07
CA TRP A 218 19.40 18.63 -2.81
C TRP A 218 19.65 19.59 -1.65
N SER A 219 18.93 19.39 -0.55
CA SER A 219 19.15 20.08 0.72
C SER A 219 19.20 19.06 1.86
N TRP A 220 20.12 19.28 2.81
CA TRP A 220 20.27 18.43 4.00
C TRP A 220 19.47 19.00 5.16
N TYR A 221 18.57 18.20 5.72
CA TYR A 221 17.72 18.52 6.88
C TYR A 221 18.11 17.74 8.15
N GLY A 222 19.19 16.96 8.07
CA GLY A 222 19.80 16.30 9.23
C GLY A 222 20.63 17.23 10.11
N ASN A 223 21.04 16.72 11.26
CA ASN A 223 21.79 17.49 12.25
C ASN A 223 23.26 17.03 12.36
N ASN A 224 24.13 17.74 11.64
CA ASN A 224 25.58 17.48 11.61
C ASN A 224 26.28 17.62 12.96
N ALA A 225 25.66 18.25 13.95
CA ALA A 225 26.22 18.32 15.30
C ALA A 225 26.01 17.02 16.10
N ILE A 226 25.09 16.16 15.66
CA ILE A 226 24.80 14.85 16.28
C ILE A 226 25.48 13.74 15.47
N SER A 227 25.26 13.71 14.16
CA SER A 227 25.92 12.78 13.24
C SER A 227 26.23 13.49 11.93
N SER A 228 27.47 13.35 11.46
CA SER A 228 27.88 13.83 10.13
C SER A 228 27.56 12.85 9.01
N ASP A 229 27.24 11.61 9.39
CA ASP A 229 27.16 10.47 8.47
C ASP A 229 25.70 10.27 8.06
N GLU A 230 24.75 10.37 8.99
CA GLU A 230 23.31 10.23 8.74
C GLU A 230 22.47 11.17 9.61
N ASP A 231 21.17 11.25 9.35
CA ASP A 231 20.26 11.99 10.21
C ASP A 231 19.72 11.11 11.34
N TYR A 232 20.09 11.43 12.59
CA TYR A 232 19.65 10.72 13.79
C TYR A 232 18.12 10.62 13.98
N LYS A 233 17.31 11.29 13.14
CA LYS A 233 15.84 11.20 13.19
C LYS A 233 15.31 9.92 12.56
N PHE A 234 16.09 9.27 11.69
CA PHE A 234 15.76 7.92 11.21
C PHE A 234 15.91 6.93 12.37
N GLY A 235 14.95 6.02 12.50
CA GLY A 235 14.89 4.99 13.54
C GLY A 235 14.61 5.49 14.97
N PHE A 236 14.80 6.79 15.23
CA PHE A 236 14.81 7.35 16.58
C PHE A 236 13.42 7.62 17.16
N TYR A 237 13.13 6.96 18.28
CA TYR A 237 11.92 7.19 19.06
C TYR A 237 12.02 8.49 19.88
N ASN A 238 11.44 9.58 19.35
CA ASN A 238 11.48 10.90 19.97
C ASN A 238 10.18 11.27 20.74
N SER A 239 10.02 12.54 21.13
CA SER A 239 8.82 13.04 21.79
C SER A 239 7.55 12.97 20.94
N ASP A 240 7.68 13.07 19.61
CA ASP A 240 6.54 13.06 18.69
C ASP A 240 6.00 11.63 18.53
N ALA A 241 6.91 10.65 18.37
CA ALA A 241 6.56 9.23 18.42
C ALA A 241 5.89 8.86 19.75
N ARG A 242 6.41 9.39 20.86
CA ARG A 242 5.79 9.23 22.18
C ARG A 242 4.40 9.86 22.28
N GLY A 243 4.18 11.00 21.63
CA GLY A 243 2.87 11.66 21.60
C GLY A 243 1.80 10.77 20.95
N TRP A 244 2.13 10.17 19.80
CA TRP A 244 1.22 9.25 19.11
C TRP A 244 0.96 7.98 19.91
N ASP A 245 2.00 7.41 20.53
CA ASP A 245 1.84 6.28 21.45
C ASP A 245 0.96 6.60 22.65
N GLN A 246 1.01 7.82 23.18
CA GLN A 246 0.14 8.27 24.27
C GLN A 246 -1.31 8.37 23.81
N ILE A 247 -1.57 8.84 22.60
CA ILE A 247 -2.92 8.91 22.04
C ILE A 247 -3.49 7.50 21.88
N ALA A 248 -2.79 6.62 21.16
CA ALA A 248 -3.20 5.23 20.96
C ALA A 248 -3.37 4.46 22.28
N TYR A 249 -2.48 4.66 23.25
CA TYR A 249 -2.59 4.02 24.57
C TYR A 249 -3.85 4.42 25.34
N ASN A 250 -4.27 5.70 25.23
CA ASN A 250 -5.47 6.19 25.90
C ASN A 250 -6.76 5.99 25.07
N ALA A 251 -6.64 5.62 23.78
CA ALA A 251 -7.74 5.31 22.89
C ALA A 251 -7.56 3.89 22.30
N PRO A 252 -7.79 2.82 23.08
CA PRO A 252 -7.42 1.45 22.70
C PRO A 252 -8.18 0.88 21.50
N ASN A 253 -9.28 1.52 21.08
CA ASN A 253 -10.07 1.13 19.90
C ASN A 253 -9.77 2.03 18.69
N TYR A 254 -8.73 2.86 18.77
CA TYR A 254 -8.34 3.79 17.73
C TYR A 254 -7.00 3.38 17.12
N LEU A 255 -7.01 3.05 15.82
CA LEU A 255 -5.84 2.68 15.05
C LEU A 255 -5.33 3.87 14.23
N ILE A 256 -4.12 4.31 14.55
CA ILE A 256 -3.39 5.30 13.76
C ILE A 256 -2.60 4.57 12.69
N VAL A 257 -2.88 4.84 11.41
CA VAL A 257 -2.15 4.29 10.26
C VAL A 257 -1.22 5.37 9.70
N LYS A 258 0.06 5.04 9.53
CA LYS A 258 1.13 5.98 9.16
C LYS A 258 1.93 5.47 7.97
N SER A 259 2.17 6.32 6.98
CA SER A 259 3.10 6.00 5.89
C SER A 259 4.54 5.83 6.41
N ALA A 260 5.31 4.88 5.90
CA ALA A 260 6.67 4.63 6.37
C ALA A 260 7.70 5.72 6.01
N GLY A 261 7.46 6.49 4.93
CA GLY A 261 8.43 7.43 4.35
C GLY A 261 8.92 6.96 2.98
N ASN A 262 9.50 7.88 2.22
CA ASN A 262 9.94 7.66 0.83
C ASN A 262 11.43 8.02 0.61
N ASP A 263 12.18 8.11 1.70
CA ASP A 263 13.53 8.66 1.73
C ASP A 263 14.61 7.62 1.34
N ARG A 264 14.27 6.33 1.17
CA ARG A 264 15.27 5.28 0.98
C ARG A 264 16.08 5.49 -0.31
N GLY A 265 17.39 5.66 -0.15
CA GLY A 265 18.33 5.88 -1.25
C GLY A 265 18.37 7.33 -1.77
N GLU A 266 17.63 8.25 -1.15
CA GLU A 266 17.65 9.68 -1.46
C GLU A 266 18.98 10.31 -1.08
N GLY A 267 19.43 11.27 -1.89
CA GLY A 267 20.67 12.01 -1.67
C GLY A 267 21.38 12.38 -2.96
N PRO A 268 22.21 13.42 -2.94
CA PRO A 268 22.98 13.83 -4.10
C PRO A 268 23.94 12.73 -4.55
N SER A 269 24.37 12.78 -5.81
CA SER A 269 25.33 11.82 -6.38
C SER A 269 26.67 11.74 -5.65
N ASP A 270 27.00 12.75 -4.84
CA ASP A 270 28.21 12.83 -4.02
C ASP A 270 27.96 12.62 -2.51
N ALA A 271 26.77 12.14 -2.13
CA ALA A 271 26.49 11.68 -0.77
C ALA A 271 27.50 10.60 -0.34
N GLY A 272 27.89 10.62 0.94
CA GLY A 272 28.94 9.75 1.49
C GLY A 272 30.39 10.15 1.12
N ASN A 273 30.61 11.12 0.24
CA ASN A 273 31.94 11.63 -0.11
C ASN A 273 32.26 12.96 0.58
N GLY A 274 32.42 12.92 1.91
CA GLY A 274 32.61 14.11 2.75
C GLY A 274 31.31 14.89 3.04
N LYS A 275 30.17 14.27 2.75
CA LYS A 275 28.81 14.66 3.13
C LYS A 275 28.15 13.49 3.85
N ALA A 276 26.99 13.73 4.46
CA ALA A 276 26.13 12.65 4.92
C ALA A 276 25.86 11.64 3.78
N GLU A 277 25.72 10.39 4.14
CA GLU A 277 25.37 9.30 3.23
C GLU A 277 23.97 9.48 2.66
N LYS A 278 23.61 8.63 1.70
CA LYS A 278 22.24 8.59 1.22
C LYS A 278 21.33 8.14 2.35
N ASP A 279 20.09 8.57 2.34
CA ASP A 279 19.16 8.19 3.38
C ASP A 279 18.93 6.67 3.36
N GLY A 280 19.19 6.03 4.49
CA GLY A 280 19.25 4.58 4.64
C GLY A 280 20.57 3.92 4.20
N GLY A 281 21.62 4.69 3.95
CA GLY A 281 22.97 4.19 3.69
C GLY A 281 23.11 3.25 2.48
N ASP A 282 24.18 2.46 2.49
CA ASP A 282 24.47 1.47 1.43
C ASP A 282 23.55 0.25 1.47
N ASP A 283 22.96 -0.07 2.62
CA ASP A 283 22.13 -1.26 2.82
C ASP A 283 20.61 -0.99 2.74
N GLY A 284 20.21 0.28 2.73
CA GLY A 284 18.83 0.75 2.61
C GLY A 284 18.01 0.68 3.89
N TYR A 285 18.63 0.37 5.03
CA TYR A 285 17.94 0.25 6.32
C TYR A 285 18.01 1.56 7.11
N ASP A 286 17.22 1.64 8.17
CA ASP A 286 17.19 2.80 9.08
C ASP A 286 16.87 4.12 8.38
N CYS A 287 15.70 4.18 7.73
CA CYS A 287 15.20 5.39 7.08
C CYS A 287 13.75 5.74 7.44
N ILE A 288 13.16 5.06 8.43
CA ILE A 288 11.82 5.42 8.94
C ILE A 288 11.96 6.50 10.01
N SER A 289 11.42 7.68 9.75
CA SER A 289 11.54 8.81 10.67
C SER A 289 10.58 8.74 11.87
N THR A 290 11.09 9.13 13.04
CA THR A 290 10.39 9.41 14.31
C THR A 290 8.96 8.88 14.49
N ARG A 291 7.92 9.59 14.04
CA ARG A 291 6.51 9.17 14.21
C ARG A 291 6.22 7.81 13.58
N GLY A 292 6.88 7.47 12.47
CA GLY A 292 6.79 6.15 11.83
C GLY A 292 7.33 5.00 12.69
N VAL A 293 8.15 5.28 13.71
CA VAL A 293 8.63 4.30 14.69
C VAL A 293 7.86 4.32 16.01
N ALA A 294 6.69 4.97 16.11
CA ALA A 294 5.82 4.81 17.28
C ALA A 294 5.38 3.33 17.43
N LYS A 295 5.19 2.86 18.67
CA LYS A 295 4.96 1.44 18.96
C LYS A 295 3.52 1.00 18.71
N ASN A 296 2.56 1.89 18.97
CA ASN A 296 1.13 1.59 19.03
C ASN A 296 0.38 2.05 17.76
N ILE A 297 1.10 2.17 16.65
CA ILE A 297 0.56 2.58 15.36
C ILE A 297 0.81 1.48 14.32
N LEU A 298 0.09 1.55 13.20
CA LEU A 298 0.35 0.72 12.02
C LEU A 298 1.12 1.52 10.97
N THR A 299 2.42 1.27 10.88
CA THR A 299 3.32 1.86 9.90
C THR A 299 3.30 1.02 8.61
N VAL A 300 3.07 1.67 7.47
CA VAL A 300 2.82 0.99 6.18
C VAL A 300 3.90 1.33 5.16
N GLY A 301 4.60 0.29 4.69
CA GLY A 301 5.53 0.37 3.56
C GLY A 301 4.83 0.28 2.20
N ALA A 302 5.58 0.53 1.13
CA ALA A 302 5.07 0.49 -0.25
C ALA A 302 5.68 -0.68 -1.03
N VAL A 303 4.80 -1.45 -1.67
CA VAL A 303 5.15 -2.50 -2.62
C VAL A 303 4.54 -2.20 -3.99
N TYR A 304 5.03 -2.90 -5.01
CA TYR A 304 4.32 -3.01 -6.28
C TYR A 304 3.02 -3.80 -6.12
N GLU A 305 2.19 -3.73 -7.14
CA GLU A 305 0.94 -4.48 -7.20
C GLU A 305 1.14 -5.99 -7.07
N VAL A 306 0.27 -6.62 -6.28
CA VAL A 306 0.23 -8.09 -6.09
C VAL A 306 -1.14 -8.60 -6.49
N GLU A 307 -1.40 -8.71 -7.79
CA GLU A 307 -2.67 -9.22 -8.32
C GLU A 307 -2.93 -10.66 -7.86
N VAL A 308 -1.93 -11.53 -7.93
CA VAL A 308 -2.00 -12.92 -7.45
C VAL A 308 -0.85 -13.19 -6.48
N TYR A 309 -1.18 -13.70 -5.30
CA TYR A 309 -0.20 -14.06 -4.29
C TYR A 309 0.17 -15.55 -4.38
N GLU A 310 1.38 -15.84 -4.84
CA GLU A 310 1.93 -17.21 -4.94
C GLU A 310 3.04 -17.48 -3.91
N GLY A 311 3.28 -16.53 -3.00
CA GLY A 311 4.32 -16.59 -1.97
C GLY A 311 5.05 -15.25 -1.81
N PRO A 312 6.03 -15.17 -0.89
CA PRO A 312 6.75 -13.92 -0.60
C PRO A 312 7.39 -13.26 -1.83
N GLN A 313 7.80 -14.05 -2.83
CA GLN A 313 8.39 -13.55 -4.08
C GLN A 313 7.43 -12.73 -4.94
N SER A 314 6.11 -12.88 -4.75
CA SER A 314 5.11 -12.04 -5.42
C SER A 314 5.10 -10.61 -4.90
N VAL A 315 5.72 -10.35 -3.74
CA VAL A 315 5.75 -9.05 -3.09
C VAL A 315 7.09 -8.38 -3.38
N VAL A 316 7.09 -7.39 -4.26
CA VAL A 316 8.28 -6.61 -4.60
C VAL A 316 8.19 -5.27 -3.90
N MET A 317 9.19 -4.91 -3.09
CA MET A 317 9.27 -3.59 -2.45
C MET A 317 9.54 -2.50 -3.49
N SER A 318 8.93 -1.33 -3.31
CA SER A 318 9.33 -0.14 -4.08
C SER A 318 10.76 0.27 -3.74
N ASP A 319 11.44 0.96 -4.66
CA ASP A 319 12.80 1.47 -4.46
C ASP A 319 12.88 2.59 -3.40
N PHE A 320 11.80 3.34 -3.21
CA PHE A 320 11.73 4.49 -2.27
C PHE A 320 11.26 4.15 -0.85
N SER A 321 10.51 3.06 -0.63
CA SER A 321 9.86 2.83 0.67
C SER A 321 10.90 2.72 1.78
N CYS A 322 10.76 3.53 2.82
CA CYS A 322 11.65 3.46 3.97
C CYS A 322 11.55 2.12 4.69
N TRP A 323 12.71 1.60 5.09
CA TRP A 323 12.86 0.39 5.88
C TRP A 323 13.34 0.76 7.29
N GLY A 324 12.91 -0.01 8.28
CA GLY A 324 13.50 0.04 9.61
C GLY A 324 14.89 -0.59 9.64
N PRO A 325 15.36 -1.10 10.79
CA PRO A 325 14.64 -1.15 12.06
C PRO A 325 14.45 0.24 12.67
N ALA A 326 13.75 0.32 13.80
CA ALA A 326 13.96 1.43 14.71
C ALA A 326 15.31 1.26 15.45
N ASP A 327 15.88 2.33 16.01
CA ASP A 327 17.19 2.31 16.71
C ASP A 327 17.26 1.28 17.85
N ASP A 328 16.10 0.99 18.46
CA ASP A 328 15.97 0.00 19.52
C ASP A 328 15.71 -1.43 19.01
N GLY A 329 15.89 -1.67 17.71
CA GLY A 329 15.80 -2.98 17.05
C GLY A 329 14.37 -3.44 16.73
N ARG A 330 13.35 -2.59 16.94
CA ARG A 330 11.97 -2.95 16.58
C ARG A 330 11.82 -3.02 15.07
N ILE A 331 10.99 -3.97 14.63
CA ILE A 331 10.64 -4.13 13.21
C ILE A 331 9.67 -3.01 12.82
N LYS A 332 10.03 -2.28 11.76
CA LYS A 332 9.17 -1.35 11.02
C LYS A 332 9.55 -1.43 9.53
N PRO A 333 8.63 -1.19 8.57
CA PRO A 333 7.19 -0.99 8.79
C PRO A 333 6.51 -2.26 9.33
N ASP A 334 5.28 -2.15 9.82
CA ASP A 334 4.54 -3.30 10.38
C ASP A 334 3.93 -4.16 9.25
N ILE A 335 3.50 -3.53 8.16
CA ILE A 335 2.94 -4.17 6.97
C ILE A 335 3.25 -3.35 5.72
N CYS A 336 2.99 -3.90 4.54
CA CYS A 336 3.07 -3.19 3.26
C CYS A 336 1.72 -3.24 2.51
N GLY A 337 1.47 -2.22 1.69
CA GLY A 337 0.39 -2.19 0.71
C GLY A 337 0.89 -1.69 -0.65
N LYS A 338 0.08 -1.78 -1.71
CA LYS A 338 0.46 -1.22 -3.02
C LYS A 338 0.67 0.28 -2.87
N GLY A 339 1.87 0.76 -3.19
CA GLY A 339 2.21 2.18 -3.14
C GLY A 339 2.87 2.69 -4.42
N VAL A 340 3.01 1.84 -5.44
CA VAL A 340 3.52 2.23 -6.77
C VAL A 340 2.34 2.31 -7.75
N ASP A 341 2.31 3.36 -8.56
CA ASP A 341 1.31 3.60 -9.60
C ASP A 341 -0.13 3.41 -9.11
N VAL A 342 -0.49 4.00 -7.97
CA VAL A 342 -1.85 3.95 -7.41
C VAL A 342 -2.69 5.02 -8.09
N PHE A 343 -3.75 4.61 -8.78
CA PHE A 343 -4.69 5.53 -9.43
C PHE A 343 -5.83 5.88 -8.49
N SER A 344 -6.08 7.17 -8.36
CA SER A 344 -7.12 7.69 -7.48
C SER A 344 -7.55 9.07 -7.97
N THR A 345 -8.41 9.73 -7.19
CA THR A 345 -8.96 11.05 -7.47
C THR A 345 -7.93 12.16 -7.28
N LEU A 346 -7.95 13.17 -8.15
CA LEU A 346 -7.14 14.39 -8.04
C LEU A 346 -8.05 15.62 -7.85
N ASP A 347 -7.45 16.79 -7.62
CA ASP A 347 -8.19 17.99 -7.23
C ASP A 347 -8.33 19.06 -8.33
N GLY A 348 -7.90 18.80 -9.57
CA GLY A 348 -8.04 19.73 -10.69
C GLY A 348 -9.48 19.91 -11.17
N SER A 349 -10.35 18.91 -10.99
CA SER A 349 -11.78 18.99 -11.35
C SER A 349 -12.66 18.01 -10.55
N ASN A 350 -13.99 17.98 -10.80
CA ASN A 350 -14.90 17.02 -10.14
C ASN A 350 -14.74 15.58 -10.69
N THR A 351 -13.96 15.40 -11.74
CA THR A 351 -13.77 14.13 -12.47
C THR A 351 -12.29 13.93 -12.80
N ASP A 352 -11.41 14.46 -11.94
CA ASP A 352 -9.96 14.44 -12.16
C ASP A 352 -9.36 13.23 -11.45
N TYR A 353 -8.47 12.54 -12.15
CA TYR A 353 -7.86 11.31 -11.65
C TYR A 353 -6.42 11.26 -12.13
N GLY A 354 -5.60 10.50 -11.42
CA GLY A 354 -4.24 10.23 -11.84
C GLY A 354 -3.54 9.21 -10.97
N ALA A 355 -2.42 8.72 -11.49
CA ALA A 355 -1.53 7.84 -10.76
C ALA A 355 -0.60 8.65 -9.84
N SER A 356 -0.27 8.07 -8.69
CA SER A 356 0.77 8.58 -7.80
C SER A 356 1.46 7.41 -7.11
N GLN A 357 2.69 7.65 -6.65
CA GLN A 357 3.48 6.66 -5.93
C GLN A 357 4.04 7.23 -4.64
N GLY A 358 4.17 6.36 -3.64
CA GLY A 358 4.63 6.70 -2.31
C GLY A 358 4.02 5.77 -1.28
N THR A 359 4.65 5.69 -0.11
CA THR A 359 4.01 5.13 1.08
C THR A 359 2.76 5.91 1.49
N SER A 360 2.64 7.14 1.02
CA SER A 360 1.42 7.95 1.08
C SER A 360 0.22 7.36 0.34
N MET A 361 0.45 6.49 -0.66
CA MET A 361 -0.59 5.81 -1.43
C MET A 361 -0.87 4.39 -0.90
N SER A 362 0.09 3.75 -0.24
CA SER A 362 -0.13 2.44 0.37
C SER A 362 -0.88 2.52 1.70
N ALA A 363 -0.56 3.51 2.55
CA ALA A 363 -1.22 3.75 3.83
C ALA A 363 -2.76 3.93 3.75
N PRO A 364 -3.33 4.72 2.80
CA PRO A 364 -4.79 4.88 2.72
C PRO A 364 -5.51 3.60 2.29
N ASN A 365 -4.95 2.79 1.39
CA ASN A 365 -5.59 1.52 1.03
C ASN A 365 -5.63 0.56 2.23
N VAL A 366 -4.52 0.47 2.99
CA VAL A 366 -4.49 -0.29 4.24
C VAL A 366 -5.48 0.27 5.27
N SER A 367 -5.58 1.60 5.39
CA SER A 367 -6.54 2.26 6.31
C SER A 367 -7.99 1.91 5.97
N GLY A 368 -8.38 2.00 4.70
CA GLY A 368 -9.71 1.60 4.24
C GLY A 368 -9.96 0.10 4.39
N SER A 369 -8.93 -0.74 4.20
CA SER A 369 -9.01 -2.19 4.43
C SER A 369 -9.22 -2.53 5.91
N MET A 370 -8.53 -1.84 6.82
CA MET A 370 -8.76 -1.96 8.27
C MET A 370 -10.17 -1.47 8.64
N ALA A 371 -10.69 -0.44 7.98
CA ALA A 371 -12.06 0.02 8.19
C ALA A 371 -13.09 -0.99 7.71
N MET A 372 -12.83 -1.69 6.60
CA MET A 372 -13.69 -2.80 6.16
C MET A 372 -13.65 -3.96 7.17
N LEU A 373 -12.49 -4.24 7.77
CA LEU A 373 -12.38 -5.24 8.83
C LEU A 373 -13.16 -4.84 10.10
N GLN A 374 -13.06 -3.57 10.51
CA GLN A 374 -13.83 -3.03 11.64
C GLN A 374 -15.33 -3.07 11.36
N TYR A 375 -15.74 -2.70 10.13
CA TYR A 375 -17.12 -2.82 9.68
C TYR A 375 -17.62 -4.26 9.77
N HIS A 376 -16.85 -5.24 9.29
CA HIS A 376 -17.20 -6.66 9.43
C HIS A 376 -17.42 -7.05 10.89
N TYR A 377 -16.51 -6.67 11.79
CA TYR A 377 -16.61 -6.98 13.21
C TYR A 377 -17.87 -6.39 13.87
N GLN A 378 -18.34 -5.23 13.39
CA GLN A 378 -19.58 -4.61 13.86
C GLN A 378 -20.85 -5.29 13.31
N GLN A 379 -20.75 -6.06 12.22
CA GLN A 379 -21.86 -6.83 11.65
C GLN A 379 -22.02 -8.23 12.26
N THR A 380 -21.00 -8.71 12.99
CA THR A 380 -20.99 -10.02 13.68
C THR A 380 -21.34 -9.88 15.15
#